data_AF-A0A7C4LNH6-F1
#
_entry.id   AF-A0A7C4LNH6-F1
#
_cell.length_a   1.000
_cell.length_b   1.000
_cell.length_c   1.000
_cell.angle_alpha   90.00
_cell.angle_beta   90.00
_cell.angle_gamma   90.00
#
_symmetry.space_group_name_H-M   'P 1'
#
loop_
_entity.id
_entity.type
_entity.pdbx_description
1 polymer ?
#
loop_
_entity_poly.entity_id
_entity_poly.type
_entity_poly.pdbx_seq_one_letter_code
_entity_poly.pdbx_strand_id
1 'polypeptide(L)'
;MTAPEPPLFAVREPRTLRDLLVDPHPLVVSTQNNRETVRLQIENGPAAPLTLTVVSNQPWLRPLQSRLELPTGGLVNLEAAITAEGTDEFALLELQWQEDGQLWAEPILIQRQFVPQELRAGPPRESAGSEGIENDRSESGLPDWMRDL
;
A
#
# COMPACT_ATOMS: atom_id res chain seq x y z
N MET A 1 -19.91 -8.82 38.26
CA MET A 1 -18.56 -8.34 37.90
C MET A 1 -18.62 -8.04 36.42
N THR A 2 -18.76 -6.77 36.06
CA THR A 2 -18.67 -6.30 34.68
C THR A 2 -17.25 -6.57 34.20
N ALA A 3 -17.10 -7.19 33.03
CA ALA A 3 -15.80 -7.31 32.40
C ALA A 3 -15.18 -5.89 32.29
N PRO A 4 -13.89 -5.71 32.59
CA PRO A 4 -13.25 -4.43 32.37
C PRO A 4 -13.47 -4.02 30.90
N GLU A 5 -13.82 -2.74 30.69
CA GLU A 5 -13.95 -2.21 29.33
C GLU A 5 -12.66 -2.49 28.55
N PRO A 6 -12.74 -2.87 27.26
CA PRO A 6 -11.54 -3.10 26.48
C PRO A 6 -10.69 -1.82 26.51
N PRO A 7 -9.37 -1.92 26.76
CA PRO A 7 -8.53 -0.74 26.92
C PRO A 7 -8.39 0.01 25.59
N LEU A 8 -8.45 -0.69 24.45
CA LEU A 8 -8.54 -0.05 23.15
C LEU A 8 -10.00 0.28 22.83
N PHE A 9 -10.25 1.56 22.54
CA PHE A 9 -11.57 2.04 22.17
C PHE A 9 -11.85 1.83 20.69
N ALA A 10 -10.86 2.07 19.82
CA ALA A 10 -10.99 1.90 18.38
C ALA A 10 -9.63 1.78 17.68
N VAL A 11 -9.61 1.10 16.53
CA VAL A 11 -8.48 1.11 15.59
C VAL A 11 -9.01 1.46 14.21
N ARG A 12 -8.76 2.68 13.74
CA ARG A 12 -9.38 3.19 12.52
C ARG A 12 -8.41 3.31 11.35
N GLU A 13 -8.89 2.99 10.16
CA GLU A 13 -8.23 3.43 8.93
C GLU A 13 -8.50 4.93 8.73
N PRO A 14 -7.48 5.80 8.67
CA PRO A 14 -7.69 7.26 8.62
C PRO A 14 -8.44 7.76 7.38
N ARG A 15 -8.42 6.98 6.29
CA ARG A 15 -9.04 7.37 5.01
C ARG A 15 -10.54 7.15 4.99
N THR A 16 -10.99 6.03 5.55
CA THR A 16 -12.39 5.61 5.53
C THR A 16 -13.06 5.77 6.90
N LEU A 17 -12.28 6.02 7.95
CA LEU A 17 -12.67 6.03 9.36
C LEU A 17 -13.29 4.71 9.83
N ARG A 18 -13.08 3.63 9.06
CA ARG A 18 -13.54 2.29 9.36
C ARG A 18 -12.84 1.76 10.58
N ASP A 19 -13.60 1.30 11.57
CA ASP A 19 -13.09 0.69 12.79
C ASP A 19 -12.81 -0.80 12.59
N LEU A 20 -11.54 -1.14 12.63
CA LEU A 20 -11.00 -2.46 12.35
C LEU A 20 -11.14 -3.43 13.53
N LEU A 21 -11.52 -2.96 14.72
CA LEU A 21 -11.80 -3.85 15.86
C LEU A 21 -13.17 -4.52 15.74
N VAL A 22 -14.11 -3.90 15.02
CA VAL A 22 -15.50 -4.38 14.90
C VAL A 22 -15.90 -4.74 13.48
N ASP A 23 -15.17 -4.24 12.47
CA ASP A 23 -15.38 -4.63 11.08
C ASP A 23 -14.69 -5.99 10.79
N PRO A 24 -15.44 -7.02 10.36
CA PRO A 24 -14.85 -8.32 10.05
C PRO A 24 -14.02 -8.33 8.75
N HIS A 25 -14.06 -7.27 7.93
CA HIS A 25 -13.36 -7.24 6.65
C HIS A 25 -11.90 -6.80 6.80
N PRO A 26 -10.97 -7.47 6.11
CA PRO A 26 -9.56 -7.10 6.15
C PRO A 26 -9.34 -5.67 5.66
N LEU A 27 -8.29 -5.01 6.16
CA LEU A 27 -7.79 -3.79 5.54
C LEU A 27 -7.01 -4.16 4.28
N VAL A 28 -7.52 -3.73 3.14
CA VAL A 28 -6.94 -4.05 1.84
C VAL A 28 -5.89 -3.00 1.47
N VAL A 29 -4.69 -3.46 1.17
CA VAL A 29 -3.54 -2.62 0.79
C VAL A 29 -2.96 -3.07 -0.54
N SER A 30 -2.59 -2.12 -1.38
CA SER A 30 -1.92 -2.40 -2.67
C SER A 30 -0.41 -2.50 -2.45
N THR A 31 0.31 -3.12 -3.40
CA THR A 31 1.78 -3.12 -3.43
C THR A 31 2.37 -2.54 -4.70
N GLN A 32 1.60 -1.73 -5.43
CA GLN A 32 1.96 -1.22 -6.76
C GLN A 32 3.36 -0.58 -6.86
N ASN A 33 3.87 0.03 -5.78
CA ASN A 33 5.11 0.82 -5.80
C ASN A 33 6.26 0.29 -4.92
N ASN A 34 6.30 -1.00 -4.56
CA ASN A 34 7.34 -1.66 -3.76
C ASN A 34 7.61 -1.06 -2.35
N ARG A 35 6.98 0.05 -1.98
CA ARG A 35 7.11 0.70 -0.68
C ARG A 35 5.85 1.48 -0.34
N GLU A 36 4.80 0.75 0.06
CA GLU A 36 3.58 1.34 0.60
C GLU A 36 3.64 1.38 2.13
N THR A 37 2.78 2.18 2.75
CA THR A 37 2.68 2.29 4.21
C THR A 37 1.22 2.22 4.61
N VAL A 38 0.90 1.32 5.53
CA VAL A 38 -0.36 1.28 6.24
C VAL A 38 -0.32 2.30 7.36
N ARG A 39 -1.38 3.10 7.49
CA ARG A 39 -1.57 4.01 8.61
C ARG A 39 -2.83 3.64 9.36
N LEU A 40 -2.73 3.53 10.68
CA LEU A 40 -3.84 3.26 11.57
C LEU A 40 -3.90 4.35 12.65
N GLN A 41 -5.10 4.73 13.04
CA GLN A 41 -5.36 5.57 14.20
C GLN A 41 -5.84 4.69 15.34
N ILE A 42 -5.06 4.63 16.42
CA ILE A 42 -5.38 3.83 17.59
C ILE A 42 -5.86 4.78 18.68
N GLU A 43 -7.05 4.51 19.20
CA GLU A 43 -7.68 5.27 20.27
C GLU A 43 -7.73 4.43 21.54
N ASN A 44 -7.24 5.02 22.63
CA ASN A 44 -7.28 4.41 23.96
C ASN A 44 -8.54 4.84 24.71
N GLY A 45 -9.08 3.93 25.50
CA GLY A 45 -10.21 4.18 26.37
C GLY A 45 -9.91 5.15 27.52
N PRO A 46 -10.93 5.50 28.32
CA PRO A 46 -10.80 6.49 29.38
C PRO A 46 -10.22 5.94 30.68
N ALA A 47 -9.94 4.63 30.79
CA ALA A 47 -9.59 3.98 32.05
C ALA A 47 -8.18 4.35 32.55
N ALA A 48 -7.16 4.17 31.70
CA ALA A 48 -5.75 4.33 32.05
C ALA A 48 -4.88 4.53 30.79
N PRO A 49 -3.67 5.10 30.91
CA PRO A 49 -2.72 5.11 29.80
C PRO A 49 -2.27 3.68 29.48
N LEU A 50 -2.02 3.41 28.19
CA LEU A 50 -1.68 2.08 27.68
C LEU A 50 -0.33 2.10 26.96
N THR A 51 0.47 1.06 27.14
CA THR A 51 1.65 0.81 26.30
C THR A 51 1.38 -0.38 25.40
N LEU A 52 1.40 -0.17 24.09
CA LEU A 52 1.28 -1.24 23.10
C LEU A 52 2.65 -1.67 22.61
N THR A 53 2.83 -2.98 22.46
CA THR A 53 3.84 -3.58 21.59
C THR A 53 3.16 -3.94 20.27
N VAL A 54 3.77 -3.58 19.15
CA VAL A 54 3.22 -3.85 17.81
C VAL A 54 4.06 -4.91 17.12
N VAL A 55 3.42 -6.01 16.75
CA VAL A 55 4.09 -7.16 16.13
C VAL A 55 3.34 -7.53 14.85
N SER A 56 4.07 -7.99 13.84
CA SER A 56 3.48 -8.60 12.65
C SER A 56 3.86 -10.06 12.59
N ASN A 57 2.93 -10.91 12.18
CA ASN A 57 3.19 -12.32 11.92
C ASN A 57 3.81 -12.58 10.52
N GLN A 58 3.97 -11.54 9.71
CA GLN A 58 4.45 -11.64 8.33
C GLN A 58 5.60 -10.66 8.05
N PRO A 59 6.68 -11.09 7.37
CA PRO A 59 7.84 -10.24 7.15
C PRO A 59 7.59 -9.09 6.16
N TRP A 60 6.52 -9.19 5.37
CA TRP A 60 6.13 -8.17 4.39
C TRP A 60 5.37 -7.00 4.99
N LEU A 61 4.84 -7.16 6.20
CA LEU A 61 4.21 -6.09 6.96
C LEU A 61 5.07 -5.81 8.19
N ARG A 62 5.72 -4.65 8.23
CA ARG A 62 6.65 -4.31 9.31
C ARG A 62 6.22 -3.04 10.02
N PRO A 63 5.83 -3.08 11.30
CA PRO A 63 5.54 -1.87 12.05
C PRO A 63 6.79 -0.98 12.08
N LEU A 64 6.61 0.31 11.82
CA LEU A 64 7.69 1.30 11.91
C LEU A 64 7.99 1.65 13.37
N GLN A 65 7.00 1.49 14.24
CA GLN A 65 7.12 1.62 15.69
C GLN A 65 6.73 0.29 16.33
N SER A 66 7.66 -0.38 16.99
CA SER A 66 7.38 -1.61 17.74
C SER A 66 6.74 -1.36 19.10
N ARG A 67 6.74 -0.11 19.57
CA ARG A 67 6.15 0.31 20.84
C ARG A 67 5.44 1.65 20.69
N LEU A 68 4.24 1.75 21.25
CA LEU A 68 3.44 2.98 21.29
C LEU A 68 2.95 3.26 22.70
N GLU A 69 2.99 4.52 23.11
CA GLU A 69 2.42 4.99 24.37
C GLU A 69 1.14 5.76 24.05
N LEU A 70 0.02 5.30 24.59
CA LEU A 70 -1.29 5.90 24.39
C LEU A 70 -1.74 6.55 25.71
N PRO A 71 -1.93 7.88 25.74
CA PRO A 71 -2.48 8.53 26.91
C PRO A 71 -3.96 8.14 27.10
N THR A 72 -4.49 8.35 28.30
CA THR A 72 -5.91 8.12 28.61
C THR A 72 -6.81 8.93 27.68
N GLY A 73 -7.76 8.28 26.99
CA GLY A 73 -8.62 8.93 25.99
C GLY A 73 -7.88 9.47 24.77
N GLY A 74 -6.63 9.05 24.58
CA GLY A 74 -5.72 9.58 23.57
C GLY A 74 -5.81 8.85 22.24
N LEU A 75 -5.31 9.53 21.19
CA LEU A 75 -5.21 8.98 19.85
C LEU A 75 -3.76 9.06 19.36
N VAL A 76 -3.26 7.95 18.80
CA VAL A 76 -1.91 7.82 18.26
C VAL A 76 -1.97 7.22 16.86
N ASN A 77 -1.08 7.70 15.97
CA ASN A 77 -0.93 7.10 14.64
C ASN A 77 0.13 5.98 14.70
N LEU A 78 -0.23 4.81 14.18
CA LEU A 78 0.67 3.71 13.90
C LEU A 78 0.94 3.65 12.40
N GLU A 79 2.20 3.45 12.02
CA GLU A 79 2.57 3.19 10.64
C GLU A 79 3.23 1.81 10.52
N ALA A 80 2.92 1.09 9.44
CA ALA A 80 3.59 -0.15 9.07
C ALA A 80 4.01 -0.12 7.60
N ALA A 81 5.29 -0.42 7.34
CA ALA A 81 5.80 -0.56 5.99
C ALA A 81 5.32 -1.87 5.36
N ILE A 82 4.95 -1.78 4.09
CA ILE A 82 4.65 -2.92 3.24
C ILE A 82 5.82 -3.14 2.29
N THR A 83 6.32 -4.37 2.23
CA THR A 83 7.40 -4.80 1.33
C THR A 83 6.92 -5.89 0.37
N ALA A 84 7.74 -6.17 -0.64
CA ALA A 84 7.50 -7.24 -1.60
C ALA A 84 7.95 -8.64 -1.10
N GLU A 85 8.43 -8.75 0.14
CA GLU A 85 8.88 -10.03 0.70
C GLU A 85 7.71 -11.02 0.84
N GLY A 86 7.99 -12.33 0.80
CA GLY A 86 6.98 -13.36 1.01
C GLY A 86 5.87 -13.42 -0.05
N THR A 87 5.09 -14.50 -0.03
CA THR A 87 4.00 -14.74 -0.99
C THR A 87 2.62 -14.66 -0.35
N ASP A 88 2.55 -14.61 0.98
CA ASP A 88 1.29 -14.62 1.70
C ASP A 88 0.47 -13.35 1.42
N GLU A 89 -0.84 -13.55 1.30
CA GLU A 89 -1.79 -12.47 1.04
C GLU A 89 -2.26 -11.80 2.34
N PHE A 90 -2.30 -12.53 3.45
CA PHE A 90 -2.84 -12.05 4.71
C PHE A 90 -1.77 -11.94 5.78
N ALA A 91 -1.85 -10.86 6.57
CA ALA A 91 -1.05 -10.63 7.77
C ALA A 91 -1.94 -10.18 8.92
N LEU A 92 -1.49 -10.49 10.13
CA LEU A 92 -1.98 -9.93 11.36
C LEU A 92 -0.96 -8.92 11.87
N LEU A 93 -1.44 -7.72 12.15
CA LEU A 93 -0.72 -6.74 12.95
C LEU A 93 -1.32 -6.78 14.36
N GLU A 94 -0.58 -7.38 15.29
CA GLU A 94 -1.03 -7.57 16.66
C GLU A 94 -0.65 -6.36 17.52
N LEU A 95 -1.66 -5.77 18.16
CA LEU A 95 -1.50 -4.73 19.18
C LEU A 95 -1.53 -5.41 20.54
N GLN A 96 -0.37 -5.58 21.15
CA GLN A 96 -0.21 -6.34 22.38
C GLN A 96 0.01 -5.44 23.59
N TRP A 97 -0.56 -5.77 24.74
CA TRP A 97 -0.30 -5.07 26.01
C TRP A 97 -0.37 -6.03 27.19
N GLN A 98 0.15 -5.60 28.34
CA GLN A 98 0.07 -6.36 29.57
C GLN A 98 -0.85 -5.65 30.57
N GLU A 99 -1.75 -6.40 31.17
CA GLU A 99 -2.64 -5.95 32.24
C GLU A 99 -2.72 -7.05 33.29
N ASP A 100 -2.51 -6.71 34.57
CA ASP A 100 -2.51 -7.65 35.69
C ASP A 100 -1.64 -8.91 35.50
N GLY A 101 -0.52 -8.78 34.76
CA GLY A 101 0.40 -9.87 34.46
C GLY A 101 -0.06 -10.81 33.33
N GLN A 102 -1.21 -10.54 32.72
CA GLN A 102 -1.69 -11.25 31.53
C GLN A 102 -1.33 -10.46 30.26
N LEU A 103 -0.89 -11.18 29.23
CA LEU A 103 -0.68 -10.64 27.88
C LEU A 103 -2.01 -10.68 27.12
N TRP A 104 -2.39 -9.51 26.60
CA TRP A 104 -3.54 -9.32 25.73
C TRP A 104 -3.06 -8.91 24.34
N ALA A 105 -3.87 -9.20 23.32
CA ALA A 105 -3.56 -8.87 21.94
C ALA A 105 -4.84 -8.61 21.14
N GLU A 106 -4.85 -7.53 20.36
CA GLU A 106 -5.88 -7.28 19.35
C GLU A 106 -5.27 -7.44 17.95
N PRO A 107 -5.73 -8.43 17.16
CA PRO A 107 -5.23 -8.66 15.83
C PRO A 107 -5.94 -7.77 14.79
N ILE A 108 -5.17 -7.01 14.01
CA ILE A 108 -5.68 -6.28 12.86
C ILE A 108 -5.37 -7.07 11.58
N LEU A 109 -6.40 -7.55 10.90
CA LEU A 109 -6.26 -8.32 9.67
C LEU A 109 -6.01 -7.40 8.47
N ILE A 110 -4.89 -7.60 7.78
CA ILE A 110 -4.49 -6.86 6.59
C ILE A 110 -4.35 -7.83 5.42
N GLN A 111 -4.97 -7.48 4.29
CA GLN A 111 -4.89 -8.21 3.03
C GLN A 111 -4.05 -7.41 2.04
N ARG A 112 -3.00 -8.03 1.54
CA ARG A 112 -2.11 -7.51 0.51
C ARG A 112 -2.62 -7.91 -0.87
N GLN A 113 -3.04 -6.93 -1.66
CA GLN A 113 -3.37 -7.14 -3.06
C GLN A 113 -2.15 -6.92 -3.95
N PHE A 114 -1.72 -8.00 -4.59
CA PHE A 114 -0.78 -7.93 -5.69
C PHE A 114 -1.51 -7.41 -6.93
N VAL A 115 -1.14 -6.22 -7.38
CA VAL A 115 -1.59 -5.71 -8.67
C VAL A 115 -0.46 -6.02 -9.66
N PRO A 116 -0.66 -6.95 -10.62
CA PRO A 116 0.32 -7.20 -11.67
C PRO A 116 0.67 -5.91 -12.39
N GLN A 117 1.96 -5.65 -12.65
CA GLN A 117 2.40 -4.50 -13.45
C GLN A 117 1.99 -4.57 -14.93
N GLU A 118 1.28 -5.62 -15.34
CA GLU A 118 0.83 -5.82 -16.72
C GLU A 118 -0.42 -5.00 -17.01
N LEU A 119 -0.23 -3.71 -17.31
CA LEU A 119 -1.10 -2.90 -18.20
C LEU A 119 -0.42 -1.57 -18.61
N ARG A 120 0.91 -1.50 -18.57
CA ARG A 120 1.70 -0.41 -19.20
C ARG A 120 2.63 -0.87 -20.32
N ALA A 121 2.47 -2.10 -20.80
CA ALA A 121 2.90 -2.42 -22.16
C ALA A 121 1.84 -1.86 -23.10
N GLY A 122 1.97 -0.57 -23.46
CA GLY A 122 1.36 -0.12 -24.71
C GLY A 122 1.85 -1.03 -25.84
N PRO A 123 1.05 -1.25 -26.90
CA PRO A 123 1.48 -2.09 -28.01
C PRO A 123 2.86 -1.61 -28.47
N PRO A 124 3.79 -2.52 -28.83
CA PRO A 124 5.03 -2.10 -29.45
C PRO A 124 4.62 -1.18 -30.59
N ARG A 125 5.10 0.08 -30.56
CA ARG A 125 5.05 0.90 -31.76
C ARG A 125 5.81 0.08 -32.78
N GLU A 126 5.09 -0.54 -33.71
CA GLU A 126 5.65 -0.97 -34.97
C GLU A 126 6.45 0.24 -35.45
N SER A 127 7.76 0.09 -35.48
CA SER A 127 8.59 0.94 -36.31
C SER A 127 8.09 0.70 -37.72
N ALA A 128 7.06 1.46 -38.10
CA ALA A 128 6.61 1.57 -39.46
C ALA A 128 7.88 1.85 -40.25
N GLY A 129 8.21 0.89 -41.13
CA GLY A 129 9.30 1.06 -42.07
C GLY A 129 9.13 2.43 -42.69
N SER A 130 10.22 3.17 -42.75
CA SER A 130 10.34 4.32 -43.63
C SER A 130 10.28 3.78 -45.06
N GLU A 131 9.09 3.40 -45.52
CA GLU A 131 8.78 3.38 -46.95
C GLU A 131 8.95 4.82 -47.41
N GLY A 132 9.95 5.02 -48.27
CA GLY A 132 10.28 6.29 -48.87
C GLY A 132 9.03 6.87 -49.52
N ILE A 133 8.54 7.96 -48.96
CA ILE A 133 7.58 8.82 -49.64
C ILE A 133 8.36 9.45 -50.78
N GLU A 134 8.16 8.93 -51.99
CA GLU A 134 8.42 9.64 -53.24
C GLU A 134 7.67 10.97 -53.19
N ASN A 135 8.40 12.04 -52.89
CA ASN A 135 7.95 13.39 -53.20
C ASN A 135 8.42 13.73 -54.60
N ASP A 136 7.51 13.49 -55.54
CA ASP A 136 7.42 14.20 -56.80
C ASP A 136 7.50 15.71 -56.55
N ARG A 137 8.58 16.34 -57.04
CA ARG A 137 8.66 17.79 -57.29
C ARG A 137 9.82 18.08 -58.25
N SER A 138 9.48 18.05 -59.54
CA SER A 138 9.88 19.03 -60.56
C SER A 138 11.28 19.64 -60.44
N GLU A 139 12.24 19.08 -61.18
CA GLU A 139 13.32 19.88 -61.76
C GLU A 139 13.36 19.65 -63.27
N SER A 140 13.13 20.74 -63.99
CA SER A 140 13.22 20.86 -65.43
C SER A 140 14.67 20.64 -65.87
N GLY A 141 14.95 19.53 -66.52
CA GLY A 141 16.23 19.28 -67.18
C GLY A 141 16.01 18.48 -68.45
N LEU A 142 16.03 19.15 -69.61
CA LEU A 142 16.08 18.46 -70.90
C LEU A 142 17.35 17.60 -70.95
N PRO A 143 17.28 16.34 -71.40
CA PRO A 143 18.44 15.46 -71.48
C PRO A 143 19.43 15.90 -72.59
N ASP A 144 20.72 15.72 -72.31
CA ASP A 144 21.89 16.25 -73.05
C ASP A 144 22.04 15.81 -74.52
N TRP A 145 21.18 14.92 -75.03
CA TRP A 145 21.22 14.44 -76.41
C TRP A 145 20.42 15.32 -77.40
N MET A 146 19.79 16.39 -76.91
CA MET A 146 19.02 17.35 -77.71
C MET A 146 19.80 18.62 -78.10
N ARG A 147 21.15 18.62 -77.93
CA ARG A 147 22.01 19.81 -78.14
C ARG A 147 22.76 19.90 -79.47
N ASP A 148 22.63 18.92 -80.36
CA ASP A 148 23.23 18.98 -81.70
C ASP A 148 22.16 18.92 -82.80
N LEU A 149 21.60 20.09 -83.13
CA LEU A 149 20.98 20.45 -84.42
C LEU A 149 21.15 21.94 -84.68
#